data_AF-A0A521FZH0-F1
#
_entry.id   AF-A0A521FZH0-F1
#
_cell.length_a   1.000
_cell.length_b   1.000
_cell.length_c   1.000
_cell.angle_alpha   90.00
_cell.angle_beta   90.00
_cell.angle_gamma   90.00
#
_symmetry.space_group_name_H-M   'P 1'
#
loop_
_entity.id
_entity.type
_entity.pdbx_description
1 polymer ?
#
loop_
_entity_poly.entity_id
_entity_poly.type
_entity_poly.pdbx_seq_one_letter_code
_entity_poly.pdbx_strand_id
1 'polypeptide(L)'
;MKVCPKCKRRSNDEQCDACKIVFAEYEQQKQEQTSQVYKLISAGELEKAKELAQALSNEFPDSKGDFILLISNINRDLNIAGKYRQAQELFNKGEYSETILLLRNIKAFDPGLSEKVIALRRRAERYIGNSSKVEQAVALFEQKQYGAARTLFQQLSSDNKHKNEVINYLSKIDAIKNGRLREIADCLDRSLFIAVRDKLEGLMSLFPEAEQEQAPLFALLAKRKEISTKLIAAAHKAKEEKRYVEAKVLYSFLIWQDQELSPALLPYLEEIKSRAVVSLADCAEDELVALAELGIVVDEQGIPRPVPLEKESVLAGEQLANIAPVLTSPASSVDFASISVNIDGEEVADFA
;
A
#
# COMPACT_ATOMS: atom_id res chain seq x y z
N MET A 1 -42.15 -29.87 54.70
CA MET A 1 -43.48 -29.43 54.24
C MET A 1 -43.38 -28.85 52.84
N LYS A 2 -43.98 -29.52 51.85
CA LYS A 2 -44.10 -29.04 50.47
C LYS A 2 -45.50 -28.45 50.26
N VAL A 3 -45.62 -27.40 49.45
CA VAL A 3 -46.91 -26.76 49.13
C VAL A 3 -47.39 -27.24 47.77
N CYS A 4 -48.63 -27.72 47.67
CA CYS A 4 -49.19 -28.13 46.39
C CYS A 4 -49.33 -26.93 45.44
N PRO A 5 -48.74 -26.99 44.23
CA PRO A 5 -48.79 -25.88 43.27
C PRO A 5 -50.22 -25.61 42.73
N LYS A 6 -51.09 -26.63 42.72
CA LYS A 6 -52.49 -26.48 42.24
C LYS A 6 -53.48 -26.08 43.33
N CYS A 7 -53.44 -26.72 44.51
CA CYS A 7 -54.43 -26.47 45.58
C CYS A 7 -53.91 -25.68 46.78
N LYS A 8 -52.62 -25.29 46.79
CA LYS A 8 -51.95 -24.51 47.86
C LYS A 8 -51.96 -25.15 49.25
N ARG A 9 -52.38 -26.41 49.39
CA ARG A 9 -52.32 -27.17 50.65
C ARG A 9 -50.89 -27.62 50.96
N ARG A 10 -50.53 -27.63 52.25
CA ARG A 10 -49.24 -28.15 52.73
C ARG A 10 -49.36 -29.66 52.93
N SER A 11 -48.40 -30.43 52.41
CA SER A 11 -48.24 -31.85 52.70
C SER A 11 -46.82 -32.13 53.18
N ASN A 12 -46.67 -33.13 54.05
CA ASN A 12 -45.37 -33.68 54.44
C ASN A 12 -44.95 -34.85 53.55
N ASP A 13 -45.87 -35.39 52.77
CA ASP A 13 -45.65 -36.55 51.92
C ASP A 13 -45.05 -36.14 50.56
N GLU A 14 -44.54 -37.14 49.84
CA GLU A 14 -43.95 -36.96 48.51
C GLU A 14 -45.00 -36.60 47.44
N GLN A 15 -46.28 -36.76 47.77
CA GLN A 15 -47.42 -36.49 46.92
C GLN A 15 -48.45 -35.61 47.65
N CYS A 16 -49.22 -34.82 46.90
CA CYS A 16 -50.36 -34.09 47.46
C CYS A 16 -51.60 -34.99 47.62
N ASP A 17 -52.16 -35.10 48.82
CA ASP A 17 -53.35 -35.93 49.09
C ASP A 17 -54.60 -35.53 48.30
N ALA A 18 -54.73 -34.25 47.99
CA ALA A 18 -55.89 -33.71 47.27
C ALA A 18 -55.73 -33.75 45.75
N CYS A 19 -54.51 -33.50 45.25
CA CYS A 19 -54.25 -33.36 43.81
C CYS A 19 -53.49 -34.55 43.21
N LYS A 20 -53.03 -35.50 44.03
CA LYS A 20 -52.22 -36.66 43.66
C LYS A 20 -50.96 -36.31 42.84
N ILE A 21 -50.44 -35.09 42.98
CA ILE A 21 -49.22 -34.66 42.28
C ILE A 21 -48.01 -35.14 43.06
N VAL A 22 -47.12 -35.87 42.41
CA VAL A 22 -45.79 -36.22 42.93
C VAL A 22 -44.89 -35.00 42.76
N PHE A 23 -44.40 -34.44 43.88
CA PHE A 23 -43.70 -33.15 43.85
C PHE A 23 -42.39 -33.21 43.05
N ALA A 24 -41.68 -34.34 43.07
CA ALA A 24 -40.42 -34.51 42.34
C ALA A 24 -40.64 -34.56 40.82
N GLU A 25 -41.59 -35.37 40.37
CA GLU A 25 -41.94 -35.47 38.94
C GLU A 25 -42.46 -34.14 38.39
N TYR A 26 -43.25 -33.40 39.17
CA TYR A 26 -43.74 -32.08 38.78
C TYR A 26 -42.62 -31.07 38.55
N GLU A 27 -41.64 -30.99 39.47
CA GLU A 27 -40.49 -30.08 39.32
C GLU A 27 -39.58 -30.51 38.15
N GLN A 28 -39.38 -31.81 37.96
CA GLN A 28 -38.59 -32.34 36.85
C GLN A 28 -39.25 -32.02 35.50
N GLN A 29 -40.55 -32.26 35.37
CA GLN A 29 -41.32 -31.94 34.15
C GLN A 29 -41.27 -30.43 33.85
N LYS A 30 -41.43 -29.60 34.88
CA LYS A 30 -41.32 -28.13 34.76
C LYS A 30 -39.95 -27.70 34.25
N GLN A 31 -38.87 -28.26 34.81
CA GLN A 31 -37.50 -27.94 34.38
C GLN A 31 -37.22 -28.40 32.95
N GLU A 32 -37.69 -29.58 32.56
CA GLU A 32 -37.50 -30.12 31.23
C GLU A 32 -38.22 -29.27 30.17
N GLN A 33 -39.50 -28.96 30.39
CA GLN A 33 -40.27 -28.14 29.47
C GLN A 33 -39.77 -26.68 29.42
N THR A 34 -39.33 -26.13 30.55
CA THR A 34 -38.67 -24.81 30.57
C THR A 34 -37.38 -24.83 29.76
N SER A 35 -36.60 -25.90 29.85
CA SER A 35 -35.40 -26.09 29.03
C SER A 35 -35.72 -26.18 27.54
N GLN A 36 -36.86 -26.78 27.16
CA GLN A 36 -37.32 -26.79 25.76
C GLN A 36 -37.63 -25.38 25.24
N VAL A 37 -38.22 -24.50 26.05
CA VAL A 37 -38.42 -23.09 25.67
C VAL A 37 -37.08 -22.42 25.38
N TYR A 38 -36.08 -22.59 26.26
CA TYR A 38 -34.74 -22.02 26.03
C TYR A 38 -34.05 -22.59 24.77
N LYS A 39 -34.23 -23.88 24.48
CA LYS A 39 -33.75 -24.47 23.23
C LYS A 39 -34.37 -23.80 22.00
N LEU A 40 -35.69 -23.59 22.01
CA LEU A 40 -36.39 -22.89 20.92
C LEU A 40 -35.91 -21.45 20.76
N ILE A 41 -35.66 -20.73 21.87
CA ILE A 41 -35.07 -19.38 21.84
C ILE A 41 -33.70 -19.42 21.17
N SER A 42 -32.81 -20.32 21.59
CA SER A 42 -31.46 -20.45 21.03
C SER A 42 -31.44 -20.89 19.56
N ALA A 43 -32.47 -21.62 19.12
CA ALA A 43 -32.67 -22.00 17.73
C ALA A 43 -33.25 -20.85 16.86
N GLY A 44 -33.61 -19.72 17.48
CA GLY A 44 -34.26 -18.58 16.80
C GLY A 44 -35.75 -18.78 16.51
N GLU A 45 -36.35 -19.84 17.06
CA GLU A 45 -37.77 -20.18 16.89
C GLU A 45 -38.66 -19.42 17.90
N LEU A 46 -38.54 -18.09 17.93
CA LEU A 46 -39.11 -17.23 18.97
C LEU A 46 -40.64 -17.30 19.09
N GLU A 47 -41.37 -17.45 17.98
CA GLU A 47 -42.85 -17.58 18.04
C GLU A 47 -43.28 -18.90 18.69
N LYS A 48 -42.61 -20.02 18.34
CA LYS A 48 -42.87 -21.32 18.98
C LYS A 48 -42.47 -21.32 20.45
N ALA A 49 -41.35 -20.67 20.79
CA ALA A 49 -40.93 -20.49 22.18
C ALA A 49 -41.98 -19.72 23.00
N LYS A 50 -42.59 -18.69 22.41
CA LYS A 50 -43.66 -17.90 23.02
C LYS A 50 -44.94 -18.72 23.23
N GLU A 51 -45.39 -19.46 22.21
CA GLU A 51 -46.56 -20.34 22.30
C GLU A 51 -46.37 -21.40 23.40
N LEU A 52 -45.20 -22.05 23.44
CA LEU A 52 -44.88 -23.02 24.48
C LEU A 52 -44.86 -22.37 25.87
N ALA A 53 -44.21 -21.22 26.04
CA ALA A 53 -44.18 -20.52 27.32
C ALA A 53 -45.59 -20.08 27.81
N GLN A 54 -46.49 -19.73 26.89
CA GLN A 54 -47.89 -19.42 27.21
C GLN A 54 -48.66 -20.66 27.68
N ALA A 55 -48.46 -21.81 27.03
CA ALA A 55 -49.05 -23.06 27.47
C ALA A 55 -48.56 -23.46 28.86
N LEU A 56 -47.24 -23.40 29.09
CA LEU A 56 -46.62 -23.72 30.39
C LEU A 56 -47.06 -22.77 31.51
N SER A 57 -47.34 -21.50 31.20
CA SER A 57 -47.88 -20.54 32.19
C SER A 57 -49.23 -20.98 32.79
N ASN A 58 -50.03 -21.72 32.03
CA ASN A 58 -51.30 -22.27 32.49
C ASN A 58 -51.14 -23.65 33.16
N GLU A 59 -50.16 -24.44 32.71
CA GLU A 59 -49.86 -25.77 33.26
C GLU A 59 -49.18 -25.70 34.64
N PHE A 60 -48.31 -24.69 34.84
CA PHE A 60 -47.53 -24.44 36.06
C PHE A 60 -47.92 -23.11 36.75
N PRO A 61 -49.08 -23.07 37.44
CA PRO A 61 -49.61 -21.82 38.01
C PRO A 61 -48.76 -21.22 39.14
N ASP A 62 -47.91 -22.03 39.79
CA ASP A 62 -46.96 -21.60 40.82
C ASP A 62 -45.78 -20.80 40.25
N SER A 63 -45.38 -21.07 39.00
CA SER A 63 -44.31 -20.34 38.27
C SER A 63 -44.86 -19.36 37.24
N LYS A 64 -46.15 -18.99 37.33
CA LYS A 64 -46.81 -18.10 36.36
C LYS A 64 -46.07 -16.78 36.16
N GLY A 65 -45.53 -16.19 37.22
CA GLY A 65 -44.75 -14.95 37.16
C GLY A 65 -43.48 -15.07 36.30
N ASP A 66 -42.76 -16.18 36.44
CA ASP A 66 -41.53 -16.45 35.68
C ASP A 66 -41.82 -16.62 34.19
N PHE A 67 -42.89 -17.36 33.84
CA PHE A 67 -43.32 -17.51 32.46
C PHE A 67 -43.80 -16.18 31.84
N ILE A 68 -44.46 -15.31 32.61
CA ILE A 68 -44.83 -13.97 32.14
C ILE A 68 -43.57 -13.14 31.81
N LEU A 69 -42.54 -13.18 32.66
CA LEU A 69 -41.26 -12.52 32.39
C LEU A 69 -40.58 -13.10 31.15
N LEU A 70 -40.58 -14.42 31.00
CA LEU A 70 -40.02 -15.10 29.84
C LEU A 70 -40.73 -14.70 28.54
N ILE A 71 -42.07 -14.68 28.53
CA ILE A 71 -42.88 -14.23 27.39
C ILE A 71 -42.57 -12.76 27.05
N SER A 72 -42.41 -11.90 28.06
CA SER A 72 -42.01 -10.50 27.85
C SER A 72 -40.64 -10.39 27.16
N ASN A 73 -39.66 -11.18 27.60
CA ASN A 73 -38.34 -11.24 26.97
C ASN A 73 -38.41 -11.76 25.53
N ILE A 74 -39.21 -12.79 25.26
CA ILE A 74 -39.40 -13.32 23.89
C ILE A 74 -40.06 -12.26 22.97
N ASN A 75 -41.08 -11.55 23.46
CA ASN A 75 -41.71 -10.46 22.70
C ASN A 75 -40.72 -9.32 22.38
N ARG A 76 -39.83 -8.99 23.34
CA ARG A 76 -38.75 -8.04 23.11
C ARG A 76 -37.82 -8.53 21.99
N ASP A 77 -37.44 -9.80 21.99
CA ASP A 77 -36.57 -10.37 20.97
C ASP A 77 -37.24 -10.45 19.59
N LEU A 78 -38.55 -10.73 19.52
CA LEU A 78 -39.32 -10.66 18.27
C LEU A 78 -39.28 -9.24 17.67
N ASN A 79 -39.46 -8.20 18.50
CA ASN A 79 -39.33 -6.82 18.06
C ASN A 79 -37.91 -6.50 17.56
N ILE A 80 -36.90 -6.96 18.30
CA ILE A 80 -35.49 -6.79 17.91
C ILE A 80 -35.20 -7.51 16.58
N ALA A 81 -35.72 -8.71 16.35
CA ALA A 81 -35.56 -9.44 15.10
C ALA A 81 -36.20 -8.70 13.92
N GLY A 82 -37.32 -8.00 14.15
CA GLY A 82 -37.91 -7.09 13.16
C GLY A 82 -37.00 -5.89 12.84
N LYS A 83 -36.48 -5.21 13.87
CA LYS A 83 -35.52 -4.10 13.70
C LYS A 83 -34.22 -4.54 13.04
N TYR A 84 -33.75 -5.75 13.34
CA TYR A 84 -32.55 -6.31 12.71
C TYR A 84 -32.74 -6.50 11.20
N ARG A 85 -33.90 -7.02 10.76
CA ARG A 85 -34.23 -7.13 9.34
C ARG A 85 -34.25 -5.77 8.64
N GLN A 86 -34.89 -4.77 9.24
CA GLN A 86 -34.87 -3.40 8.73
C GLN A 86 -33.44 -2.84 8.65
N ALA A 87 -32.63 -3.04 9.68
CA ALA A 87 -31.23 -2.62 9.69
C ALA A 87 -30.41 -3.30 8.59
N GLN A 88 -30.69 -4.56 8.29
CA GLN A 88 -30.03 -5.29 7.21
C GLN A 88 -30.39 -4.71 5.83
N GLU A 89 -31.64 -4.29 5.63
CA GLU A 89 -32.06 -3.60 4.41
C GLU A 89 -31.37 -2.24 4.25
N LEU A 90 -31.32 -1.42 5.30
CA LEU A 90 -30.60 -0.14 5.31
C LEU A 90 -29.11 -0.35 5.01
N PHE A 91 -28.49 -1.37 5.63
CA PHE A 91 -27.10 -1.72 5.41
C PHE A 91 -26.82 -2.05 3.94
N ASN A 92 -27.70 -2.85 3.31
CA ASN A 92 -27.56 -3.23 1.90
C ASN A 92 -27.75 -2.05 0.95
N LYS A 93 -28.57 -1.05 1.33
CA LYS A 93 -28.70 0.23 0.60
C LYS A 93 -27.50 1.16 0.80
N GLY A 94 -26.60 0.84 1.72
CA GLY A 94 -25.44 1.68 2.04
C GLY A 94 -25.71 2.77 3.08
N GLU A 95 -26.88 2.78 3.71
CA GLU A 95 -27.29 3.72 4.75
C GLU A 95 -26.72 3.28 6.11
N TYR A 96 -25.38 3.27 6.21
CA TYR A 96 -24.67 2.72 7.37
C TYR A 96 -24.91 3.53 8.65
N SER A 97 -25.03 4.86 8.55
CA SER A 97 -25.32 5.73 9.69
C SER A 97 -26.67 5.40 10.31
N GLU A 98 -27.69 5.22 9.47
CA GLU A 98 -29.04 4.84 9.91
C GLU A 98 -29.07 3.42 10.47
N THR A 99 -28.33 2.51 9.86
CA THR A 99 -28.13 1.14 10.37
C THR A 99 -27.58 1.15 11.80
N ILE A 100 -26.54 1.96 12.08
CA ILE A 100 -25.93 2.05 13.41
C ILE A 100 -26.92 2.65 14.42
N LEU A 101 -27.63 3.71 14.03
CA LEU A 101 -28.63 4.36 14.88
C LEU A 101 -29.77 3.40 15.25
N LEU A 102 -30.28 2.64 14.28
CA LEU A 102 -31.35 1.67 14.49
C LEU A 102 -30.92 0.53 15.42
N LEU A 103 -29.66 0.08 15.31
CA LEU A 103 -29.08 -0.98 16.13
C LEU A 103 -28.45 -0.46 17.44
N ARG A 104 -28.55 0.85 17.73
CA ARG A 104 -27.96 1.46 18.93
C ARG A 104 -28.72 1.00 20.17
N ASN A 105 -27.99 0.59 21.20
CA ASN A 105 -28.54 0.19 22.51
C ASN A 105 -29.52 -1.01 22.47
N ILE A 106 -29.53 -1.79 21.40
CA ILE A 106 -30.28 -3.04 21.35
C ILE A 106 -29.52 -4.12 22.14
N LYS A 107 -30.21 -4.72 23.10
CA LYS A 107 -29.76 -5.90 23.85
C LYS A 107 -30.88 -6.93 23.80
N ALA A 108 -30.64 -8.02 23.09
CA ALA A 108 -31.56 -9.17 23.01
C ALA A 108 -31.35 -10.08 24.22
N PHE A 109 -32.39 -10.83 24.57
CA PHE A 109 -32.33 -11.89 25.56
C PHE A 109 -31.69 -13.16 24.97
N ASP A 110 -32.02 -13.48 23.71
CA ASP A 110 -31.31 -14.48 22.90
C ASP A 110 -29.86 -14.04 22.62
N PRO A 111 -28.84 -14.82 23.05
CA PRO A 111 -27.44 -14.56 22.75
C PRO A 111 -27.15 -14.51 21.24
N GLY A 112 -27.77 -15.38 20.45
CA GLY A 112 -27.50 -15.47 19.01
C GLY A 112 -27.96 -14.21 18.26
N LEU A 113 -29.16 -13.72 18.55
CA LEU A 113 -29.66 -12.45 18.02
C LEU A 113 -28.84 -11.25 18.50
N SER A 114 -28.41 -11.26 19.77
CA SER A 114 -27.55 -10.21 20.32
C SER A 114 -26.22 -10.10 19.56
N GLU A 115 -25.57 -11.23 19.28
CA GLU A 115 -24.33 -11.27 18.51
C GLU A 115 -24.53 -10.79 17.08
N LYS A 116 -25.61 -11.22 16.40
CA LYS A 116 -25.95 -10.78 15.04
C LYS A 116 -26.10 -9.26 14.96
N VAL A 117 -26.80 -8.66 15.93
CA VAL A 117 -26.98 -7.20 16.04
C VAL A 117 -25.63 -6.50 16.21
N ILE A 118 -24.80 -6.97 17.15
CA ILE A 118 -23.47 -6.39 17.42
C ILE A 118 -22.58 -6.50 16.17
N ALA A 119 -22.59 -7.66 15.51
CA ALA A 119 -21.78 -7.92 14.33
C ALA A 119 -22.17 -6.99 13.17
N LEU A 120 -23.47 -6.82 12.90
CA LEU A 120 -23.96 -5.93 11.85
C LEU A 120 -23.63 -4.47 12.15
N ARG A 121 -23.81 -4.03 13.40
CA ARG A 121 -23.44 -2.67 13.83
C ARG A 121 -21.95 -2.39 13.64
N ARG A 122 -21.08 -3.31 14.11
CA ARG A 122 -19.62 -3.20 13.94
C ARG A 122 -19.19 -3.21 12.47
N ARG A 123 -19.89 -3.97 11.61
CA ARG A 123 -19.65 -3.89 10.16
C ARG A 123 -19.98 -2.48 9.65
N ALA A 124 -21.16 -1.94 9.97
CA ALA A 124 -21.56 -0.59 9.54
C ALA A 124 -20.59 0.50 10.04
N GLU A 125 -20.15 0.42 11.30
CA GLU A 125 -19.14 1.33 11.88
C GLU A 125 -17.82 1.30 11.08
N ARG A 126 -17.34 0.11 10.70
CA ARG A 126 -16.16 -0.03 9.85
C ARG A 126 -16.36 0.60 8.48
N TYR A 127 -17.50 0.39 7.83
CA TYR A 127 -17.77 1.00 6.52
C TYR A 127 -17.73 2.54 6.57
N ILE A 128 -18.27 3.17 7.61
CA ILE A 128 -18.21 4.63 7.78
C ILE A 128 -16.76 5.07 8.01
N GLY A 129 -16.06 4.43 8.96
CA GLY A 129 -14.67 4.78 9.26
C GLY A 129 -13.75 4.64 8.04
N ASN A 130 -13.95 3.59 7.25
CA ASN A 130 -13.18 3.34 6.04
C ASN A 130 -13.53 4.33 4.93
N SER A 131 -14.81 4.72 4.78
CA SER A 131 -15.21 5.73 3.79
C SER A 131 -14.57 7.09 4.10
N SER A 132 -14.56 7.51 5.37
CA SER A 132 -13.88 8.75 5.78
C SER A 132 -12.37 8.70 5.52
N LYS A 133 -11.73 7.54 5.73
CA LYS A 133 -10.31 7.35 5.41
C LYS A 133 -10.04 7.41 3.90
N VAL A 134 -10.94 6.87 3.07
CA VAL A 134 -10.84 7.01 1.61
C VAL A 134 -10.93 8.47 1.21
N GLU A 135 -11.90 9.23 1.72
CA GLU A 135 -12.04 10.66 1.46
C GLU A 135 -10.77 11.45 1.86
N GLN A 136 -10.19 11.14 3.02
CA GLN A 136 -8.92 11.73 3.46
C GLN A 136 -7.76 11.38 2.51
N ALA A 137 -7.66 10.13 2.06
CA ALA A 137 -6.62 9.69 1.13
C ALA A 137 -6.78 10.35 -0.25
N VAL A 138 -8.01 10.52 -0.74
CA VAL A 138 -8.31 11.25 -1.98
C VAL A 138 -7.94 12.73 -1.84
N ALA A 139 -8.28 13.37 -0.73
CA ALA A 139 -7.90 14.76 -0.48
C ALA A 139 -6.38 14.96 -0.48
N LEU A 140 -5.62 14.03 0.12
CA LEU A 140 -4.15 14.05 0.10
C LEU A 140 -3.61 13.85 -1.33
N PHE A 141 -4.24 12.99 -2.13
CA PHE A 141 -3.90 12.81 -3.54
C PHE A 141 -4.13 14.10 -4.34
N GLU A 142 -5.24 14.79 -4.12
CA GLU A 142 -5.55 16.08 -4.78
C GLU A 142 -4.58 17.19 -4.36
N GLN A 143 -4.13 17.18 -3.11
CA GLN A 143 -3.08 18.07 -2.60
C GLN A 143 -1.66 17.69 -3.08
N LYS A 144 -1.53 16.69 -3.96
CA LYS A 144 -0.26 16.17 -4.49
C LYS A 144 0.67 15.55 -3.44
N GLN A 145 0.13 15.21 -2.27
CA GLN A 145 0.87 14.51 -1.22
C GLN A 145 0.80 12.99 -1.47
N TYR A 146 1.44 12.55 -2.55
CA TYR A 146 1.26 11.18 -3.06
C TYR A 146 1.81 10.10 -2.11
N GLY A 147 2.92 10.34 -1.41
CA GLY A 147 3.45 9.38 -0.42
C GLY A 147 2.49 9.15 0.76
N ALA A 148 1.90 10.22 1.29
CA ALA A 148 0.90 10.15 2.35
C ALA A 148 -0.41 9.50 1.86
N ALA A 149 -0.86 9.83 0.65
CA ALA A 149 -2.02 9.20 0.04
C ALA A 149 -1.81 7.68 -0.17
N ARG A 150 -0.63 7.29 -0.69
CA ARG A 150 -0.26 5.89 -0.94
C ARG A 150 -0.33 5.03 0.32
N THR A 151 0.25 5.52 1.43
CA THR A 151 0.27 4.78 2.70
C THR A 151 -1.14 4.55 3.26
N LEU A 152 -2.02 5.55 3.17
CA LEU A 152 -3.43 5.39 3.57
C LEU A 152 -4.19 4.43 2.65
N PHE A 153 -4.01 4.52 1.34
CA PHE A 153 -4.64 3.60 0.38
C PHE A 153 -4.19 2.15 0.60
N GLN A 154 -2.92 1.91 0.92
CA GLN A 154 -2.42 0.56 1.24
C GLN A 154 -3.10 -0.04 2.48
N GLN A 155 -3.33 0.77 3.52
CA GLN A 155 -4.06 0.34 4.72
C GLN A 155 -5.53 -0.02 4.44
N LEU A 156 -6.13 0.56 3.39
CA LEU A 156 -7.53 0.36 2.99
C LEU A 156 -7.72 -0.76 1.94
N SER A 157 -6.63 -1.31 1.39
CA SER A 157 -6.67 -2.25 0.26
C SER A 157 -7.38 -3.59 0.55
N SER A 158 -7.61 -3.91 1.82
CA SER A 158 -8.33 -5.12 2.28
C SER A 158 -9.86 -4.96 2.32
N ASP A 159 -10.40 -3.74 2.12
CA ASP A 159 -11.85 -3.48 2.22
C ASP A 159 -12.61 -3.65 0.90
N ASN A 160 -13.63 -4.52 0.89
CA ASN A 160 -14.35 -4.90 -0.33
C ASN A 160 -15.10 -3.78 -1.08
N LYS A 161 -15.62 -2.74 -0.41
CA LYS A 161 -16.47 -1.71 -1.07
C LYS A 161 -15.66 -0.71 -1.89
N HIS A 162 -14.52 -0.29 -1.36
CA HIS A 162 -13.67 0.73 -1.99
C HIS A 162 -12.47 0.14 -2.71
N LYS A 163 -12.33 -1.20 -2.72
CA LYS A 163 -11.18 -1.91 -3.27
C LYS A 163 -10.79 -1.44 -4.67
N ASN A 164 -11.76 -1.36 -5.59
CA ASN A 164 -11.50 -0.97 -6.98
C ASN A 164 -11.06 0.49 -7.10
N GLU A 165 -11.66 1.38 -6.30
CA GLU A 165 -11.30 2.79 -6.28
C GLU A 165 -9.89 2.98 -5.71
N VAL A 166 -9.58 2.32 -4.59
CA VAL A 166 -8.24 2.30 -3.97
C VAL A 166 -7.20 1.77 -4.96
N ILE A 167 -7.47 0.68 -5.67
CA ILE A 167 -6.57 0.12 -6.69
C ILE A 167 -6.34 1.13 -7.83
N ASN A 168 -7.38 1.83 -8.29
CA ASN A 168 -7.26 2.83 -9.34
C ASN A 168 -6.36 4.00 -8.90
N TYR A 169 -6.55 4.52 -7.67
CA TYR A 169 -5.69 5.58 -7.14
C TYR A 169 -4.25 5.13 -6.96
N LEU A 170 -4.01 3.93 -6.42
CA LEU A 170 -2.65 3.38 -6.31
C LEU A 170 -1.97 3.27 -7.68
N SER A 171 -2.70 2.77 -8.69
CA SER A 171 -2.20 2.69 -10.07
C SER A 171 -1.87 4.07 -10.65
N LYS A 172 -2.70 5.09 -10.40
CA LYS A 172 -2.41 6.48 -10.81
C LYS A 172 -1.16 7.04 -10.14
N ILE A 173 -0.99 6.79 -8.83
CA ILE A 173 0.20 7.20 -8.08
C ILE A 173 1.45 6.56 -8.68
N ASP A 174 1.41 5.25 -8.95
CA ASP A 174 2.51 4.52 -9.58
C ASP A 174 2.80 5.03 -11.00
N ALA A 175 1.77 5.33 -11.79
CA ALA A 175 1.94 5.91 -13.12
C ALA A 175 2.63 7.28 -13.09
N ILE A 176 2.28 8.13 -12.11
CA ILE A 176 2.95 9.43 -11.91
C ILE A 176 4.42 9.23 -11.53
N LYS A 177 4.70 8.35 -10.55
CA LYS A 177 6.09 8.05 -10.13
C LYS A 177 6.92 7.54 -11.31
N ASN A 178 6.39 6.57 -12.06
CA ASN A 178 7.08 5.97 -13.20
C ASN A 178 7.26 6.95 -14.37
N GLY A 179 6.30 7.85 -14.61
CA GLY A 179 6.42 8.91 -15.61
C GLY A 179 7.59 9.85 -15.30
N ARG A 180 7.73 10.27 -14.03
CA ARG A 180 8.85 11.12 -13.59
C ARG A 180 10.19 10.40 -13.66
N LEU A 181 10.24 9.14 -13.26
CA LEU A 181 11.46 8.33 -13.39
C LEU A 181 11.89 8.16 -14.85
N ARG A 182 10.94 8.01 -15.78
CA ARG A 182 11.24 7.97 -17.21
C ARG A 182 11.82 9.29 -17.72
N GLU A 183 11.26 10.43 -17.33
CA GLU A 183 11.84 11.74 -17.67
C GLU A 183 13.28 11.89 -17.12
N ILE A 184 13.55 11.36 -15.93
CA ILE A 184 14.90 11.38 -15.33
C ILE A 184 15.85 10.49 -16.15
N ALA A 185 15.41 9.30 -16.56
CA ALA A 185 16.18 8.40 -17.42
C ALA A 185 16.50 9.07 -18.78
N ASP A 186 15.51 9.70 -19.42
CA ASP A 186 15.71 10.42 -20.68
C ASP A 186 16.74 11.56 -20.56
N CYS A 187 16.77 12.26 -19.42
CA CYS A 187 17.78 13.28 -19.14
C CYS A 187 19.18 12.69 -18.89
N LEU A 188 19.26 11.53 -18.23
CA LEU A 188 20.52 10.80 -18.03
C LEU A 188 21.11 10.35 -19.37
N ASP A 189 20.29 9.79 -20.27
CA ASP A 189 20.70 9.35 -21.60
C ASP A 189 21.26 10.51 -22.45
N ARG A 190 20.74 11.73 -22.24
CA ARG A 190 21.20 12.95 -22.90
C ARG A 190 22.34 13.66 -22.17
N SER A 191 22.85 13.11 -21.08
CA SER A 191 23.91 13.72 -20.27
C SER A 191 23.56 15.12 -19.73
N LEU A 192 22.29 15.33 -19.37
CA LEU A 192 21.75 16.58 -18.82
C LEU A 192 21.68 16.52 -17.27
N PHE A 193 22.83 16.59 -16.60
CA PHE A 193 22.95 16.24 -15.18
C PHE A 193 22.37 17.27 -14.20
N ILE A 194 22.34 18.55 -14.57
CA ILE A 194 21.65 19.61 -13.83
C ILE A 194 20.15 19.36 -13.91
N ALA A 195 19.61 19.12 -15.11
CA ALA A 195 18.19 18.79 -15.28
C ALA A 195 17.78 17.51 -14.52
N VAL A 196 18.64 16.49 -14.50
CA VAL A 196 18.44 15.27 -13.69
C VAL A 196 18.31 15.60 -12.21
N ARG A 197 19.23 16.40 -11.66
CA ARG A 197 19.20 16.79 -10.25
C ARG A 197 17.90 17.52 -9.90
N ASP A 198 17.54 18.53 -10.69
CA ASP A 198 16.35 19.34 -10.44
C ASP A 198 15.06 18.50 -10.55
N LYS A 199 15.01 17.54 -11.49
CA LYS A 199 13.88 16.59 -11.61
C LYS A 199 13.81 15.60 -10.44
N LEU A 200 14.96 15.12 -9.96
CA LEU A 200 15.03 14.23 -8.79
C LEU A 200 14.60 14.95 -7.51
N GLU A 201 14.98 16.22 -7.32
CA GLU A 201 14.50 17.05 -6.21
C GLU A 201 12.97 17.22 -6.29
N GLY A 202 12.45 17.46 -7.49
CA GLY A 202 11.02 17.49 -7.75
C GLY A 202 10.32 16.16 -7.42
N LEU A 203 10.93 15.02 -7.76
CA LEU A 203 10.41 13.69 -7.42
C LEU A 203 10.35 13.48 -5.90
N MET A 204 11.42 13.84 -5.17
CA MET A 204 11.48 13.70 -3.71
C MET A 204 10.46 14.58 -2.98
N SER A 205 10.18 15.78 -3.52
CA SER A 205 9.14 16.66 -2.95
C SER A 205 7.73 16.03 -3.00
N LEU A 206 7.49 15.16 -3.98
CA LEU A 206 6.21 14.47 -4.20
C LEU A 206 6.15 13.09 -3.55
N PHE A 207 7.32 12.44 -3.46
CA PHE A 207 7.51 11.08 -2.94
C PHE A 207 8.70 11.07 -1.96
N PRO A 208 8.48 11.43 -0.69
CA PRO A 208 9.55 11.43 0.32
C PRO A 208 10.23 10.05 0.47
N GLU A 209 9.48 8.96 0.27
CA GLU A 209 10.02 7.61 0.29
C GLU A 209 11.08 7.36 -0.81
N ALA A 210 11.05 8.12 -1.91
CA ALA A 210 12.02 8.00 -2.98
C ALA A 210 13.40 8.55 -2.59
N GLU A 211 13.52 9.31 -1.49
CA GLU A 211 14.80 9.82 -1.00
C GLU A 211 15.80 8.69 -0.73
N GLN A 212 15.35 7.62 -0.06
CA GLN A 212 16.21 6.47 0.23
C GLN A 212 16.56 5.68 -1.04
N GLU A 213 15.60 5.52 -1.94
CA GLU A 213 15.79 4.80 -3.21
C GLU A 213 16.78 5.52 -4.13
N GLN A 214 16.77 6.86 -4.13
CA GLN A 214 17.55 7.69 -5.05
C GLN A 214 18.81 8.31 -4.43
N ALA A 215 19.06 8.11 -3.14
CA ALA A 215 20.25 8.62 -2.44
C ALA A 215 21.59 8.27 -3.13
N PRO A 216 21.80 7.04 -3.65
CA PRO A 216 23.04 6.71 -4.36
C PRO A 216 23.24 7.56 -5.63
N LEU A 217 22.16 7.80 -6.39
CA LEU A 217 22.21 8.61 -7.60
C LEU A 217 22.53 10.08 -7.28
N PHE A 218 21.92 10.63 -6.22
CA PHE A 218 22.27 11.97 -5.74
C PHE A 218 23.73 12.11 -5.31
N ALA A 219 24.26 11.11 -4.60
CA ALA A 219 25.67 11.12 -4.18
C ALA A 219 26.62 11.11 -5.38
N LEU A 220 26.28 10.36 -6.44
CA LEU A 220 27.05 10.35 -7.70
C LEU A 220 26.98 11.71 -8.41
N LEU A 221 25.80 12.32 -8.52
CA LEU A 221 25.63 13.65 -9.13
C LEU A 221 26.40 14.73 -8.35
N ALA A 222 26.41 14.66 -7.02
CA ALA A 222 27.18 15.56 -6.17
C ALA A 222 28.69 15.43 -6.40
N LYS A 223 29.21 14.19 -6.43
CA LYS A 223 30.63 13.93 -6.74
C LYS A 223 30.99 14.41 -8.14
N ARG A 224 30.14 14.17 -9.13
CA ARG A 224 30.33 14.67 -10.50
C ARG A 224 30.44 16.19 -10.53
N LYS A 225 29.52 16.90 -9.85
CA LYS A 225 29.54 18.36 -9.74
C LYS A 225 30.84 18.87 -9.09
N GLU A 226 31.32 18.20 -8.05
CA GLU A 226 32.61 18.53 -7.42
C GLU A 226 33.78 18.38 -8.41
N ILE A 227 33.84 17.27 -9.16
CA ILE A 227 34.86 17.04 -10.18
C ILE A 227 34.79 18.11 -11.27
N SER A 228 33.60 18.38 -11.82
CA SER A 228 33.41 19.42 -12.84
C SER A 228 33.85 20.79 -12.34
N THR A 229 33.55 21.13 -11.08
CA THR A 229 33.97 22.42 -10.49
C THR A 229 35.49 22.52 -10.37
N LYS A 230 36.16 21.45 -9.96
CA LYS A 230 37.64 21.38 -9.90
C LYS A 230 38.27 21.51 -11.28
N LEU A 231 37.71 20.83 -12.28
CA LEU A 231 38.18 20.90 -13.67
C LEU A 231 37.98 22.29 -14.27
N ILE A 232 36.84 22.95 -14.01
CA ILE A 232 36.60 24.34 -14.44
C ILE A 232 37.65 25.27 -13.81
N ALA A 233 37.91 25.15 -12.51
CA ALA A 233 38.92 25.95 -11.82
C ALA A 233 40.33 25.71 -12.38
N ALA A 234 40.68 24.45 -12.67
CA ALA A 234 41.94 24.10 -13.31
C ALA A 234 42.06 24.70 -14.72
N ALA A 235 40.98 24.66 -15.51
CA ALA A 235 40.94 25.26 -16.85
C ALA A 235 41.13 26.78 -16.80
N HIS A 236 40.48 27.46 -15.86
CA HIS A 236 40.67 28.90 -15.63
C HIS A 236 42.10 29.22 -15.22
N LYS A 237 42.68 28.47 -14.28
CA LYS A 237 44.07 28.65 -13.85
C LYS A 237 45.06 28.44 -14.99
N ALA A 238 44.89 27.38 -15.79
CA ALA A 238 45.73 27.13 -16.96
C ALA A 238 45.64 28.28 -17.97
N LYS A 239 44.44 28.84 -18.18
CA LYS A 239 44.24 30.02 -19.03
C LYS A 239 44.96 31.26 -18.48
N GLU A 240 44.85 31.55 -17.19
CA GLU A 240 45.54 32.68 -16.54
C GLU A 240 47.06 32.57 -16.63
N GLU A 241 47.59 31.36 -16.49
CA GLU A 241 49.01 31.04 -16.62
C GLU A 241 49.48 30.95 -18.09
N LYS A 242 48.61 31.27 -19.05
CA LYS A 242 48.88 31.22 -20.50
C LYS A 242 49.18 29.81 -21.06
N ARG A 243 48.83 28.75 -20.32
CA ARG A 243 48.86 27.35 -20.77
C ARG A 243 47.61 27.04 -21.60
N TYR A 244 47.52 27.68 -22.77
CA TYR A 244 46.27 27.73 -23.55
C TYR A 244 45.84 26.37 -24.13
N VAL A 245 46.78 25.50 -24.49
CA VAL A 245 46.48 24.15 -25.03
C VAL A 245 45.78 23.30 -23.97
N GLU A 246 46.31 23.28 -22.75
CA GLU A 246 45.73 22.57 -21.60
C GLU A 246 44.35 23.13 -21.24
N ALA A 247 44.20 24.46 -21.19
CA ALA A 247 42.90 25.09 -20.97
C ALA A 247 41.88 24.68 -22.07
N LYS A 248 42.30 24.62 -23.33
CA LYS A 248 41.45 24.21 -24.47
C LYS A 248 41.00 22.75 -24.32
N VAL A 249 41.90 21.84 -23.95
CA VAL A 249 41.59 20.43 -23.70
C VAL A 249 40.58 20.29 -22.56
N LEU A 250 40.82 20.97 -21.43
CA LEU A 250 39.95 20.91 -20.26
C LEU A 250 38.54 21.46 -20.54
N TYR A 251 38.43 22.63 -21.19
CA TYR A 251 37.11 23.16 -21.57
C TYR A 251 36.38 22.27 -22.57
N SER A 252 37.09 21.70 -23.55
CA SER A 252 36.48 20.79 -24.54
C SER A 252 35.98 19.50 -23.88
N PHE A 253 36.77 18.93 -22.96
CA PHE A 253 36.39 17.75 -22.19
C PHE A 253 35.15 18.03 -21.32
N LEU A 254 35.09 19.19 -20.67
CA LEU A 254 33.93 19.59 -19.84
C LEU A 254 32.65 19.74 -20.68
N ILE A 255 32.72 20.38 -21.85
CA ILE A 255 31.57 20.53 -22.75
C ILE A 255 31.10 19.18 -23.30
N TRP A 256 32.03 18.27 -23.57
CA TRP A 256 31.71 16.93 -24.03
C TRP A 256 31.00 16.10 -22.95
N GLN A 257 31.53 16.13 -21.73
CA GLN A 257 30.98 15.38 -20.60
C GLN A 257 29.69 15.99 -20.05
N ASP A 258 29.46 17.28 -20.22
CA ASP A 258 28.31 17.99 -19.70
C ASP A 258 27.85 19.06 -20.71
N GLN A 259 26.89 18.67 -21.55
CA GLN A 259 26.36 19.54 -22.61
C GLN A 259 25.72 20.81 -22.04
N GLU A 260 25.25 20.80 -20.81
CA GLU A 260 24.61 21.95 -20.17
C GLU A 260 25.62 23.06 -19.84
N LEU A 261 26.91 22.73 -19.73
CA LEU A 261 27.98 23.70 -19.54
C LEU A 261 28.41 24.37 -20.85
N SER A 262 28.00 23.84 -22.00
CA SER A 262 28.38 24.34 -23.33
C SER A 262 28.18 25.85 -23.50
N PRO A 263 27.00 26.44 -23.18
CA PRO A 263 26.77 27.88 -23.37
C PRO A 263 27.69 28.76 -22.53
N ALA A 264 28.07 28.30 -21.33
CA ALA A 264 28.95 29.05 -20.43
C ALA A 264 30.43 28.92 -20.81
N LEU A 265 30.83 27.77 -21.38
CA LEU A 265 32.23 27.45 -21.66
C LEU A 265 32.67 27.77 -23.10
N LEU A 266 31.75 27.81 -24.07
CA LEU A 266 32.01 28.16 -25.46
C LEU A 266 32.73 29.51 -25.64
N PRO A 267 32.34 30.61 -24.97
CA PRO A 267 33.02 31.90 -25.10
C PRO A 267 34.51 31.84 -24.72
N TYR A 268 34.86 31.02 -23.72
CA TYR A 268 36.25 30.85 -23.30
C TYR A 268 37.07 30.06 -24.33
N LEU A 269 36.47 29.07 -24.98
CA LEU A 269 37.11 28.34 -26.08
C LEU A 269 37.33 29.21 -27.31
N GLU A 270 36.38 30.09 -27.64
CA GLU A 270 36.52 31.04 -28.76
C GLU A 270 37.62 32.06 -28.50
N GLU A 271 37.71 32.59 -27.27
CA GLU A 271 38.80 33.48 -26.88
C GLU A 271 40.17 32.78 -27.00
N ILE A 272 40.27 31.52 -26.56
CA ILE A 272 41.51 30.74 -26.66
C ILE A 272 41.86 30.43 -28.12
N LYS A 273 40.88 30.07 -28.98
CA LYS A 273 41.11 29.84 -30.42
C LYS A 273 41.80 31.02 -31.10
N SER A 274 41.49 32.25 -30.69
CA SER A 274 42.13 33.45 -31.25
C SER A 274 43.57 33.67 -30.81
N ARG A 275 44.03 33.02 -29.72
CA ARG A 275 45.35 33.22 -29.10
C ARG A 275 46.27 32.00 -29.18
N ALA A 276 45.71 30.80 -29.29
CA ALA A 276 46.42 29.54 -29.44
C ALA A 276 46.33 29.08 -30.90
N VAL A 277 47.20 29.62 -31.74
CA VAL A 277 47.38 29.20 -33.15
C VAL A 277 48.31 27.97 -33.24
N VAL A 278 48.69 27.37 -32.11
CA VAL A 278 49.37 26.08 -32.10
C VAL A 278 48.28 25.03 -32.29
N SER A 279 48.25 24.41 -33.47
CA SER A 279 47.38 23.28 -33.71
C SER A 279 47.76 22.22 -32.68
N LEU A 280 46.79 21.50 -32.10
CA LEU A 280 47.13 20.28 -31.34
C LEU A 280 47.87 19.25 -32.23
N ALA A 281 47.88 19.44 -33.56
CA ALA A 281 48.73 18.72 -34.51
C ALA A 281 50.24 19.06 -34.38
N ASP A 282 50.60 20.16 -33.70
CA ASP A 282 51.99 20.57 -33.45
C ASP A 282 52.52 20.08 -32.09
N CYS A 283 51.69 19.37 -31.31
CA CYS A 283 52.12 18.69 -30.08
C CYS A 283 53.01 17.48 -30.42
N ALA A 284 53.98 17.18 -29.56
CA ALA A 284 54.85 16.01 -29.71
C ALA A 284 54.01 14.72 -29.77
N GLU A 285 54.44 13.73 -30.57
CA GLU A 285 53.70 12.46 -30.78
C GLU A 285 53.27 11.80 -29.47
N ASP A 286 54.08 11.89 -28.41
CA ASP A 286 53.79 11.33 -27.09
C ASP A 286 52.58 11.98 -26.37
N GLU A 287 52.34 13.29 -26.57
CA GLU A 287 51.19 14.00 -26.00
C GLU A 287 49.89 13.68 -26.76
N LEU A 288 49.99 13.40 -28.06
CA LEU A 288 48.87 12.94 -28.89
C LEU A 288 48.50 11.48 -28.58
N VAL A 289 49.48 10.64 -28.24
CA VAL A 289 49.25 9.26 -27.78
C VAL A 289 48.47 9.25 -26.46
N ALA A 290 48.81 10.10 -25.49
CA ALA A 290 48.07 10.21 -24.23
C ALA A 290 46.60 10.68 -24.42
N LEU A 291 46.34 11.52 -25.44
CA LEU A 291 44.97 11.93 -25.80
C LEU A 291 44.19 10.79 -26.49
N ALA A 292 44.86 10.00 -27.32
CA ALA A 292 44.27 8.84 -27.96
C ALA A 292 43.91 7.73 -26.95
N GLU A 293 44.75 7.52 -25.92
CA GLU A 293 44.47 6.61 -24.80
C GLU A 293 43.23 7.04 -23.98
N LEU A 294 42.87 8.33 -24.01
CA LEU A 294 41.66 8.90 -23.43
C LEU A 294 40.46 8.89 -24.39
N GLY A 295 40.59 8.30 -25.59
CA GLY A 295 39.53 8.20 -26.59
C GLY A 295 39.28 9.48 -27.40
N ILE A 296 40.28 10.38 -27.48
CA ILE A 296 40.18 11.69 -28.11
C ILE A 296 41.12 11.76 -29.33
N VAL A 297 40.56 12.06 -30.51
CA VAL A 297 41.30 12.33 -31.76
C VAL A 297 41.25 13.81 -32.06
N VAL A 298 42.37 14.40 -32.45
CA VAL A 298 42.44 15.79 -32.87
C VAL A 298 42.09 15.89 -34.36
N ASP A 299 41.10 16.70 -34.73
CA ASP A 299 40.76 16.93 -36.13
C ASP A 299 41.80 17.82 -36.84
N GLU A 300 41.69 17.96 -38.17
CA GLU A 300 42.59 18.78 -38.99
C GLU A 300 42.63 20.26 -38.56
N GLN A 301 41.69 20.72 -37.73
CA GLN A 301 41.65 22.07 -37.16
C GLN A 301 42.22 22.14 -35.73
N GLY A 302 42.84 21.09 -35.24
CA GLY A 302 43.40 21.05 -33.88
C GLY A 302 42.31 21.03 -32.80
N ILE A 303 41.11 20.52 -33.11
CA ILE A 303 39.99 20.40 -32.17
C ILE A 303 39.88 18.94 -31.72
N PRO A 304 39.91 18.66 -30.41
CA PRO A 304 39.68 17.32 -29.90
C PRO A 304 38.24 16.86 -30.19
N ARG A 305 38.10 15.72 -30.84
CA ARG A 305 36.85 15.01 -31.16
C ARG A 305 36.91 13.59 -30.59
N PRO A 306 35.78 12.98 -30.23
CA PRO A 306 35.78 11.57 -29.84
C PRO A 306 36.14 10.68 -31.04
N VAL A 307 36.85 9.58 -30.78
CA VAL A 307 37.02 8.50 -31.78
C VAL A 307 35.62 7.98 -32.15
N PRO A 308 35.24 7.90 -33.43
CA PRO A 308 34.01 7.23 -33.83
C PRO A 308 34.10 5.75 -33.40
N LEU A 309 33.18 5.27 -32.59
CA LEU A 309 33.04 3.83 -32.36
C LEU A 309 32.59 3.17 -33.67
N GLU A 310 33.54 2.74 -34.49
CA GLU A 310 33.27 1.76 -35.53
C GLU A 310 32.93 0.43 -34.85
N LYS A 311 31.76 -0.11 -35.21
CA LYS A 311 31.33 -1.42 -34.75
C LYS A 311 32.26 -2.50 -35.32
N GLU A 312 32.86 -3.25 -34.39
CA GLU A 312 33.44 -4.59 -34.53
C GLU A 312 34.77 -4.75 -35.29
N SER A 313 35.81 -5.20 -34.57
CA SER A 313 36.46 -6.49 -34.83
C SER A 313 37.45 -6.85 -33.70
N VAL A 314 37.81 -8.13 -33.66
CA VAL A 314 38.17 -8.94 -32.50
C VAL A 314 39.61 -9.46 -32.64
N LEU A 315 40.29 -9.69 -31.49
CA LEU A 315 41.58 -10.40 -31.24
C LEU A 315 42.87 -9.62 -31.61
N ALA A 316 43.94 -9.56 -30.81
CA ALA A 316 44.36 -10.29 -29.60
C ALA A 316 45.52 -9.54 -28.90
N GLY A 317 45.73 -9.82 -27.61
CA GLY A 317 47.09 -9.86 -27.01
C GLY A 317 47.54 -8.65 -26.20
N GLU A 318 47.33 -8.77 -24.88
CA GLU A 318 48.16 -8.22 -23.78
C GLU A 318 48.26 -6.70 -23.54
N GLN A 319 47.85 -6.34 -22.31
CA GLN A 319 48.24 -5.17 -21.52
C GLN A 319 47.94 -3.79 -22.10
N LEU A 320 46.74 -3.28 -21.80
CA LEU A 320 46.51 -1.88 -21.42
C LEU A 320 45.18 -1.79 -20.67
N ALA A 321 45.22 -1.22 -19.47
CA ALA A 321 44.06 -0.93 -18.64
C ALA A 321 43.26 0.20 -19.30
N ASN A 322 42.40 -0.15 -20.25
CA ASN A 322 41.41 0.75 -20.82
C ASN A 322 40.48 1.23 -19.71
N ILE A 323 40.53 2.53 -19.39
CA ILE A 323 39.44 3.21 -18.70
C ILE A 323 38.28 3.26 -19.69
N ALA A 324 37.50 2.17 -19.72
CA ALA A 324 36.26 2.12 -20.47
C ALA A 324 35.30 3.19 -19.92
N PRO A 325 34.54 3.90 -20.78
CA PRO A 325 33.37 4.62 -20.30
C PRO A 325 32.45 3.60 -19.64
N VAL A 326 31.97 3.92 -18.43
CA VAL A 326 31.01 3.11 -17.70
C VAL A 326 29.74 3.00 -18.55
N LEU A 327 29.65 1.90 -19.30
CA LEU A 327 28.44 1.40 -19.93
C LEU A 327 27.44 1.10 -18.82
N THR A 328 26.46 1.97 -18.61
CA THR A 328 25.25 1.61 -17.88
C THR A 328 24.38 0.74 -18.78
N SER A 329 24.62 -0.57 -18.77
CA SER A 329 23.56 -1.59 -18.75
C SER A 329 24.15 -2.99 -18.71
N PRO A 330 23.73 -3.84 -17.75
CA PRO A 330 23.52 -5.24 -18.04
C PRO A 330 22.11 -5.39 -18.61
N ALA A 331 22.01 -5.80 -19.87
CA ALA A 331 20.81 -6.48 -20.33
C ALA A 331 20.66 -7.77 -19.50
N SER A 332 19.55 -7.92 -18.78
CA SER A 332 19.10 -9.25 -18.34
C SER A 332 17.94 -9.66 -19.23
N SER A 333 18.26 -10.47 -20.24
CA SER A 333 17.32 -11.38 -20.86
C SER A 333 17.17 -12.58 -19.95
N VAL A 334 16.02 -12.71 -19.26
CA VAL A 334 15.58 -14.01 -18.77
C VAL A 334 14.09 -14.14 -19.07
N ASP A 335 13.79 -14.96 -20.07
CA ASP A 335 12.51 -15.61 -20.27
C ASP A 335 12.17 -16.42 -19.02
N PHE A 336 11.05 -16.12 -18.38
CA PHE A 336 10.39 -17.01 -17.41
C PHE A 336 8.98 -17.33 -17.89
N ALA A 337 8.92 -18.15 -18.94
CA ALA A 337 7.82 -19.05 -19.15
C ALA A 337 8.38 -20.47 -19.24
N SER A 338 7.78 -21.40 -18.49
CA SER A 338 7.99 -22.85 -18.44
C SER A 338 9.17 -23.42 -17.62
N ILE A 339 8.95 -23.60 -16.31
CA ILE A 339 9.15 -24.91 -15.67
C ILE A 339 7.94 -25.20 -14.78
N SER A 340 7.06 -26.05 -15.28
CA SER A 340 6.08 -26.83 -14.53
C SER A 340 6.76 -28.08 -13.97
N VAL A 341 6.71 -28.29 -12.65
CA VAL A 341 6.69 -29.64 -12.05
C VAL A 341 5.67 -29.64 -10.91
N ASN A 342 4.76 -30.60 -11.01
CA ASN A 342 3.62 -30.90 -10.17
C ASN A 342 4.02 -31.66 -8.90
N ILE A 343 3.34 -31.31 -7.80
CA ILE A 343 2.62 -32.15 -6.82
C ILE A 343 3.32 -33.40 -6.25
N ASP A 344 3.52 -33.36 -4.93
CA ASP A 344 2.92 -34.24 -3.90
C ASP A 344 3.31 -33.61 -2.54
N GLY A 345 2.49 -33.38 -1.53
CA GLY A 345 1.12 -33.73 -1.21
C GLY A 345 1.04 -33.55 0.31
N GLU A 346 0.08 -32.77 0.82
CA GLU A 346 -0.66 -33.07 2.05
C GLU A 346 -1.71 -31.98 2.29
N GLU A 347 -2.95 -32.43 2.10
CA GLU A 347 -4.19 -31.81 2.51
C GLU A 347 -4.22 -31.62 4.02
N VAL A 348 -4.80 -30.51 4.51
CA VAL A 348 -5.88 -30.58 5.51
C VAL A 348 -6.84 -29.41 5.28
N ALA A 349 -8.11 -29.74 5.10
CA ALA A 349 -9.26 -28.86 4.94
C ALA A 349 -9.86 -28.41 6.29
N ASP A 350 -10.90 -27.59 6.18
CA ASP A 350 -11.83 -27.08 7.22
C ASP A 350 -11.34 -25.81 7.93
N PHE A 351 -12.12 -24.73 8.03
CA PHE A 351 -13.49 -24.69 8.55
C PHE A 351 -14.41 -23.69 7.83
N ALA A 352 -15.65 -24.16 7.62
CA ALA A 352 -16.86 -23.38 7.38
C ALA A 352 -17.42 -22.78 8.68
#